data_AF-A0A0M3QY41-F1
#
_entry.id   AF-A0A0M3QY41-F1
#
_cell.length_a   1.000
_cell.length_b   1.000
_cell.length_c   1.000
_cell.angle_alpha   90.00
_cell.angle_beta   90.00
_cell.angle_gamma   90.00
#
_symmetry.space_group_name_H-M   'P 1'
#
loop_
_entity.id
_entity.type
_entity.pdbx_description
1 polymer ?
#
loop_
_entity_poly.entity_id
_entity_poly.type
_entity_poly.pdbx_seq_one_letter_code
_entity_poly.pdbx_strand_id
1 'polypeptide(L)'
;NAMQYLGPKCEVDAEVADLTDINEVIVFRINELRTLVARGGFNGFTAAARMGTLTWNKELADIAEYNVRKCSMHKDRCRNTKNHQKVGQLVAYRGLKGSTPVIIDILNDLLNLWFSEQTATTMNDIANYNGPDGKPKNGFLQLILEGATSVGCAALQQAKNGWLQTFFTCNFENAPVAGKPIFTTANTAGEGCILGKHPKHVHLCSEKENYGQHSPKLKVRSKQADSAPAEESAVSPAAGGETTPAAGGETTPAAGGETTPAAGGETTPAVGGETTPATGGETTPAAGGETTPAAGGETTPAAGGETTPAAG
;
A
#
# COMPACT_ATOMS: atom_id res chain seq x y z
N ASN A 1 -28.49 15.13 -27.05
CA ASN A 1 -27.75 13.87 -27.26
C ASN A 1 -26.25 14.19 -27.35
N ALA A 2 -25.59 14.37 -26.20
CA ALA A 2 -24.20 14.87 -26.14
C ALA A 2 -23.13 13.75 -26.19
N MET A 3 -23.54 12.48 -26.10
CA MET A 3 -22.64 11.31 -26.07
C MET A 3 -22.14 10.85 -27.45
N GLN A 4 -22.53 11.50 -28.55
CA GLN A 4 -22.08 11.13 -29.91
C GLN A 4 -20.96 12.02 -30.46
N TYR A 5 -20.59 13.11 -29.78
CA TYR A 5 -19.62 14.05 -30.34
C TYR A 5 -18.18 13.71 -29.93
N LEU A 6 -17.30 13.59 -30.94
CA LEU A 6 -15.85 13.48 -30.78
C LEU A 6 -15.20 14.85 -31.03
N GLY A 7 -14.15 15.15 -30.28
CA GLY A 7 -13.41 16.40 -30.39
C GLY A 7 -12.65 16.52 -31.72
N PRO A 8 -12.26 17.74 -32.12
CA PRO A 8 -11.64 17.99 -33.42
C PRO A 8 -10.24 17.38 -33.61
N LYS A 9 -9.65 16.81 -32.55
CA LYS A 9 -8.36 16.12 -32.59
C LYS A 9 -8.48 14.60 -32.77
N CYS A 10 -9.72 14.10 -32.72
CA CYS A 10 -10.02 12.70 -32.94
C CYS A 10 -9.93 12.37 -34.43
N GLU A 11 -9.36 11.21 -34.72
CA GLU A 11 -9.40 10.60 -36.04
C GLU A 11 -10.80 10.03 -36.31
N VAL A 12 -11.09 9.72 -37.57
CA VAL A 12 -12.42 9.23 -38.01
C VAL A 12 -12.77 7.85 -37.43
N ASP A 13 -11.75 7.08 -37.05
CA ASP A 13 -11.86 5.73 -36.47
C ASP A 13 -11.77 5.75 -34.94
N ALA A 14 -11.78 6.93 -34.31
CA ALA A 14 -11.71 7.07 -32.88
C ALA A 14 -12.94 6.44 -32.19
N GLU A 15 -12.69 5.51 -31.27
CA GLU A 15 -13.72 4.75 -30.58
C GLU A 15 -13.48 4.73 -29.07
N VAL A 16 -14.54 5.01 -28.30
CA VAL A 16 -14.50 4.81 -26.84
C VAL A 16 -14.53 3.32 -26.59
N ALA A 17 -13.51 2.82 -25.89
CA ALA A 17 -13.43 1.40 -25.60
C ALA A 17 -14.44 1.02 -24.52
N ASP A 18 -15.13 -0.11 -24.73
CA ASP A 18 -16.02 -0.67 -23.73
C ASP A 18 -15.20 -1.29 -22.59
N LEU A 19 -15.35 -0.72 -21.39
CA LEU A 19 -14.68 -1.17 -20.18
C LEU A 19 -15.62 -1.96 -19.26
N THR A 20 -16.86 -2.24 -19.67
CA THR A 20 -17.89 -2.82 -18.79
C THR A 20 -17.45 -4.16 -18.19
N ASP A 21 -16.77 -4.99 -18.98
CA ASP A 21 -16.31 -6.32 -18.54
C ASP A 21 -14.99 -6.30 -17.75
N ILE A 22 -14.27 -5.16 -17.75
CA ILE A 22 -12.94 -5.04 -17.13
C ILE A 22 -12.83 -3.92 -16.10
N ASN A 23 -13.90 -3.18 -15.82
CA ASN A 23 -13.93 -2.08 -14.86
C ASN A 23 -13.49 -2.53 -13.45
N GLU A 24 -14.02 -3.65 -12.97
CA GLU A 24 -13.65 -4.22 -11.67
C GLU A 24 -12.23 -4.77 -11.67
N VAL A 25 -11.72 -5.24 -12.83
CA VAL A 25 -10.32 -5.64 -12.97
C VAL A 25 -9.39 -4.43 -12.82
N ILE A 26 -9.76 -3.29 -13.42
CA ILE A 26 -9.02 -2.02 -13.28
C ILE A 26 -9.01 -1.58 -11.81
N VAL A 27 -10.19 -1.57 -11.15
CA VAL A 27 -10.31 -1.19 -9.73
C VAL A 27 -9.50 -2.12 -8.84
N PHE A 28 -9.61 -3.43 -9.06
CA PHE A 28 -8.84 -4.45 -8.34
C PHE A 28 -7.34 -4.19 -8.47
N ARG A 29 -6.86 -3.93 -9.69
CA ARG A 29 -5.45 -3.62 -9.93
C ARG A 29 -4.99 -2.37 -9.19
N ILE A 30 -5.80 -1.30 -9.18
CA ILE A 30 -5.47 -0.08 -8.41
C ILE A 30 -5.43 -0.40 -6.91
N ASN A 31 -6.37 -1.20 -6.39
CA ASN A 31 -6.38 -1.62 -5.00
C ASN A 31 -5.20 -2.52 -4.62
N GLU A 32 -4.67 -3.36 -5.53
CA GLU A 32 -3.41 -4.08 -5.30
C GLU A 32 -2.24 -3.12 -5.10
N LEU A 33 -2.11 -2.10 -5.95
CA LEU A 33 -1.07 -1.08 -5.84
C LEU A 33 -1.21 -0.29 -4.53
N ARG A 34 -2.43 0.07 -4.13
CA ARG A 34 -2.72 0.70 -2.84
C ARG A 34 -2.35 -0.20 -1.67
N THR A 35 -2.68 -1.49 -1.75
CA THR A 35 -2.36 -2.50 -0.71
C THR A 35 -0.85 -2.61 -0.51
N LEU A 36 -0.07 -2.61 -1.59
CA LEU A 36 1.39 -2.67 -1.54
C LEU A 36 1.99 -1.48 -0.76
N VAL A 37 1.47 -0.27 -0.99
CA VAL A 37 1.93 0.93 -0.29
C VAL A 37 1.41 0.97 1.15
N ALA A 38 0.13 0.68 1.35
CA ALA A 38 -0.52 0.74 2.66
C ALA A 38 0.11 -0.20 3.69
N ARG A 39 0.67 -1.34 3.25
CA ARG A 39 1.42 -2.27 4.11
C ARG A 39 2.59 -1.60 4.84
N GLY A 40 3.21 -0.60 4.21
CA GLY A 40 4.50 -0.06 4.65
C GLY A 40 5.69 -0.91 4.20
N GLY A 41 6.89 -0.34 4.31
CA GLY A 41 8.17 -0.94 3.91
C GLY A 41 8.47 -0.84 2.41
N PHE A 42 7.48 -0.52 1.58
CA PHE A 42 7.69 -0.27 0.15
C PHE A 42 8.34 1.11 -0.06
N ASN A 43 9.54 1.16 -0.64
CA ASN A 43 10.34 2.38 -0.87
C ASN A 43 10.47 3.29 0.37
N GLY A 44 10.59 2.68 1.55
CA GLY A 44 10.72 3.40 2.81
C GLY A 44 9.43 4.12 3.25
N PHE A 45 8.29 3.84 2.62
CA PHE A 45 7.02 4.37 3.09
C PHE A 45 6.55 3.67 4.35
N THR A 46 5.97 4.44 5.27
CA THR A 46 5.34 3.90 6.48
C THR A 46 4.02 3.22 6.14
N ALA A 47 3.51 2.38 7.04
CA ALA A 47 2.18 1.82 6.89
C ALA A 47 1.10 2.94 6.92
N ALA A 48 0.01 2.72 6.18
CA ALA A 48 -1.12 3.64 6.13
C ALA A 48 -2.19 3.24 7.15
N ALA A 49 -2.67 4.21 7.92
CA ALA A 49 -3.63 4.00 8.98
C ALA A 49 -5.02 3.65 8.45
N ARG A 50 -5.48 4.37 7.42
CA ARG A 50 -6.89 4.30 7.02
C ARG A 50 -7.11 4.38 5.52
N MET A 51 -6.22 3.79 4.71
CA MET A 51 -6.33 3.85 3.24
C MET A 51 -7.56 3.08 2.73
N GLY A 52 -8.50 3.77 2.09
CA GLY A 52 -9.77 3.17 1.66
C GLY A 52 -9.63 2.24 0.45
N THR A 53 -10.47 1.21 0.39
CA THR A 53 -10.66 0.41 -0.83
C THR A 53 -11.48 1.22 -1.84
N LEU A 54 -10.99 1.30 -3.08
CA LEU A 54 -11.71 1.91 -4.19
C LEU A 54 -12.78 0.97 -4.73
N THR A 55 -13.91 1.54 -5.13
CA THR A 55 -15.01 0.89 -5.87
C THR A 55 -15.26 1.61 -7.19
N TRP A 56 -15.83 0.91 -8.17
CA TRP A 56 -16.18 1.55 -9.45
C TRP A 56 -17.35 2.53 -9.29
N ASN A 57 -17.21 3.72 -9.87
CA ASN A 57 -18.25 4.73 -9.89
C ASN A 57 -18.57 5.15 -11.33
N LYS A 58 -19.81 4.88 -11.74
CA LYS A 58 -20.29 5.15 -13.10
C LYS A 58 -20.29 6.64 -13.43
N GLU A 59 -20.70 7.51 -12.51
CA GLU A 59 -20.74 8.97 -12.76
C GLU A 59 -19.32 9.51 -13.04
N LEU A 60 -18.33 9.07 -12.26
CA LEU A 60 -16.93 9.44 -12.47
C LEU A 60 -16.40 8.92 -13.82
N ALA A 61 -16.82 7.72 -14.23
CA ALA A 61 -16.45 7.12 -15.52
C ALA A 61 -17.09 7.88 -16.70
N ASP A 62 -18.37 8.23 -16.60
CA ASP A 62 -19.07 9.04 -17.61
C ASP A 62 -18.38 10.40 -17.78
N ILE A 63 -17.93 11.02 -16.68
CA ILE A 63 -17.14 12.27 -16.71
C ILE A 63 -15.76 12.04 -17.35
N ALA A 64 -15.12 10.90 -17.09
CA ALA A 64 -13.85 10.54 -17.71
C ALA A 64 -13.99 10.32 -19.22
N GLU A 65 -15.14 9.81 -19.67
CA GLU A 65 -15.45 9.61 -21.08
C GLU A 65 -15.44 10.94 -21.86
N TYR A 66 -16.05 11.99 -21.30
CA TYR A 66 -16.00 13.33 -21.89
C TYR A 66 -14.57 13.86 -22.04
N ASN A 67 -13.64 13.45 -21.18
CA ASN A 67 -12.23 13.80 -21.29
C ASN A 67 -11.57 13.11 -22.50
N VAL A 68 -11.67 11.78 -22.57
CA VAL A 68 -10.97 10.99 -23.61
C VAL A 68 -11.54 11.24 -25.01
N ARG A 69 -12.83 11.60 -25.12
CA ARG A 69 -13.48 12.03 -26.38
C ARG A 69 -12.87 13.28 -27.01
N LYS A 70 -11.95 13.97 -26.35
CA LYS A 70 -11.20 15.10 -26.94
C LYS A 70 -9.91 14.68 -27.62
N CYS A 71 -9.54 13.39 -27.58
CA CYS A 71 -8.35 12.79 -28.21
C CYS A 71 -7.07 13.63 -28.01
N SER A 72 -6.88 14.12 -26.78
CA SER A 72 -5.69 14.87 -26.39
C SER A 72 -5.44 14.75 -24.89
N MET A 73 -4.17 14.69 -24.50
CA MET A 73 -3.79 14.58 -23.10
C MET A 73 -3.94 15.95 -22.41
N HIS A 74 -4.96 16.09 -21.55
CA HIS A 74 -5.21 17.29 -20.78
C HIS A 74 -6.11 16.95 -19.58
N LYS A 75 -6.01 17.73 -18.50
CA LYS A 75 -6.95 17.64 -17.39
C LYS A 75 -8.16 18.54 -17.65
N ASP A 76 -9.34 18.12 -17.21
CA ASP A 76 -10.55 18.95 -17.28
C ASP A 76 -10.48 20.09 -16.27
N ARG A 77 -10.96 21.27 -16.68
CA ARG A 77 -11.10 22.40 -15.76
C ARG A 77 -12.19 22.17 -14.71
N CYS A 78 -13.28 21.53 -15.10
CA CYS A 78 -14.43 21.24 -14.26
C CYS A 78 -14.83 19.77 -14.44
N ARG A 79 -14.95 19.06 -13.32
CA ARG A 79 -15.28 17.63 -13.25
C ARG A 79 -15.89 17.26 -11.89
N ASN A 80 -16.42 18.26 -11.19
CA ASN A 80 -17.08 18.07 -9.90
C ASN A 80 -18.43 17.39 -10.13
N THR A 81 -18.82 16.56 -9.17
CA THR A 81 -20.18 16.00 -9.14
C THR A 81 -21.02 16.73 -8.10
N LYS A 82 -22.30 16.39 -8.02
CA LYS A 82 -23.19 16.90 -6.96
C LYS A 82 -22.65 16.56 -5.56
N ASN A 83 -22.03 15.39 -5.41
CA ASN A 83 -21.57 14.85 -4.12
C ASN A 83 -20.07 15.11 -3.88
N HIS A 84 -19.30 15.39 -4.94
CA HIS A 84 -17.85 15.50 -4.87
C HIS A 84 -17.37 16.82 -5.50
N GLN A 85 -17.08 17.80 -4.65
CA GLN A 85 -16.67 19.14 -5.07
C GLN A 85 -15.21 19.25 -5.52
N LYS A 86 -14.39 18.21 -5.28
CA LYS A 86 -12.97 18.18 -5.64
C LYS A 86 -12.57 16.81 -6.16
N VAL A 87 -12.97 16.53 -7.40
CA VAL A 87 -12.67 15.27 -8.09
C VAL A 87 -11.21 15.23 -8.54
N GLY A 88 -10.51 14.17 -8.14
CA GLY A 88 -9.17 13.82 -8.60
C GLY A 88 -9.21 13.36 -10.06
N GLN A 89 -8.14 13.61 -10.83
CA GLN A 89 -8.08 13.13 -12.21
C GLN A 89 -6.66 12.79 -12.63
N LEU A 90 -6.52 11.58 -13.14
CA LEU A 90 -5.33 11.08 -13.81
C LEU A 90 -5.62 10.92 -15.29
N VAL A 91 -4.68 11.38 -16.11
CA VAL A 91 -4.75 11.30 -17.57
C VAL A 91 -3.45 10.69 -18.08
N ALA A 92 -3.58 9.82 -19.08
CA ALA A 92 -2.47 9.10 -19.67
C ALA A 92 -2.69 8.93 -21.17
N TYR A 93 -1.58 8.74 -21.87
CA TYR A 93 -1.53 8.51 -23.29
C TYR A 93 -0.48 7.45 -23.61
N ARG A 94 -0.82 6.52 -24.50
CA ARG A 94 0.11 5.54 -25.06
C ARG A 94 -0.08 5.47 -26.57
N GLY A 95 1.02 5.47 -27.32
CA GLY A 95 1.03 5.13 -28.74
C GLY A 95 1.82 3.84 -28.94
N LEU A 96 1.23 2.86 -29.63
CA LEU A 96 1.87 1.59 -29.96
C LEU A 96 1.93 1.38 -31.47
N LYS A 97 3.02 0.79 -31.96
CA LYS A 97 3.22 0.46 -33.37
C LYS A 97 3.53 -1.03 -33.51
N GLY A 98 2.95 -1.68 -34.51
CA GLY A 98 3.09 -3.12 -34.72
C GLY A 98 2.01 -3.90 -33.98
N SER A 99 2.38 -4.99 -33.30
CA SER A 99 1.43 -5.84 -32.57
C SER A 99 0.70 -5.02 -31.50
N THR A 100 -0.62 -5.01 -31.57
CA THR A 100 -1.50 -4.30 -30.64
C THR A 100 -1.92 -5.25 -29.52
N PRO A 101 -1.48 -5.03 -28.27
CA PRO A 101 -1.97 -5.80 -27.13
C PRO A 101 -3.47 -5.63 -26.94
N VAL A 102 -4.08 -6.52 -26.17
CA VAL A 102 -5.45 -6.31 -25.70
C VAL A 102 -5.50 -5.08 -24.79
N ILE A 103 -6.65 -4.41 -24.77
CA ILE A 103 -6.77 -3.11 -24.09
C ILE A 103 -6.35 -3.16 -22.61
N ILE A 104 -6.67 -4.25 -21.90
CA ILE A 104 -6.34 -4.38 -20.47
C ILE A 104 -4.84 -4.29 -20.20
N ASP A 105 -3.99 -4.82 -21.08
CA ASP A 105 -2.53 -4.74 -20.95
C ASP A 105 -2.06 -3.29 -21.13
N ILE A 106 -2.64 -2.58 -22.10
CA ILE A 106 -2.34 -1.16 -22.34
C ILE A 106 -2.76 -0.32 -21.12
N LEU A 107 -3.93 -0.59 -20.54
CA LEU A 107 -4.40 0.12 -19.34
C LEU A 107 -3.51 -0.17 -18.13
N ASN A 108 -3.08 -1.42 -17.95
CA ASN A 108 -2.15 -1.80 -16.88
C ASN A 108 -0.80 -1.08 -17.03
N ASP A 109 -0.27 -0.97 -18.25
CA ASP A 109 0.93 -0.18 -18.52
C ASP A 109 0.76 1.30 -18.13
N LEU A 110 -0.40 1.89 -18.44
CA LEU A 110 -0.70 3.28 -18.10
C LEU A 110 -0.89 3.49 -16.58
N LEU A 111 -1.50 2.53 -15.88
CA LEU A 111 -1.57 2.52 -14.41
C LEU A 111 -0.17 2.45 -13.80
N ASN A 112 0.69 1.56 -14.32
CA ASN A 112 2.07 1.41 -13.87
C ASN A 112 2.90 2.68 -14.17
N LEU A 113 2.60 3.41 -15.24
CA LEU A 113 3.23 4.70 -15.53
C LEU A 113 2.94 5.72 -14.42
N TRP A 114 1.67 5.88 -14.00
CA TRP A 114 1.34 6.73 -12.85
C TRP A 114 1.98 6.23 -11.56
N PHE A 115 1.97 4.91 -11.33
CA PHE A 115 2.54 4.32 -10.13
C PHE A 115 4.06 4.50 -10.05
N SER A 116 4.78 4.44 -11.18
CA SER A 116 6.25 4.55 -11.24
C SER A 116 6.80 5.86 -10.69
N GLU A 117 5.98 6.91 -10.61
CA GLU A 117 6.32 8.20 -9.99
C GLU A 117 6.70 8.07 -8.50
N GLN A 118 6.33 6.94 -7.87
CA GLN A 118 6.78 6.56 -6.54
C GLN A 118 8.31 6.63 -6.38
N THR A 119 9.08 6.35 -7.44
CA THR A 119 10.56 6.36 -7.41
C THR A 119 11.16 7.71 -7.05
N ALA A 120 10.40 8.78 -7.25
CA ALA A 120 10.79 10.16 -6.92
C ALA A 120 9.99 10.72 -5.74
N THR A 121 9.22 9.88 -5.02
CA THR A 121 8.35 10.27 -3.91
C THR A 121 8.97 9.88 -2.57
N THR A 122 8.95 10.80 -1.61
CA THR A 122 9.42 10.58 -0.25
C THR A 122 8.26 10.54 0.76
N MET A 123 8.52 10.05 1.97
CA MET A 123 7.55 10.18 3.07
C MET A 123 7.23 11.64 3.41
N ASN A 124 8.16 12.56 3.19
CA ASN A 124 7.87 13.98 3.40
C ASN A 124 6.84 14.51 2.40
N ASP A 125 6.86 14.03 1.15
CA ASP A 125 5.88 14.43 0.14
C ASP A 125 4.48 13.87 0.45
N ILE A 126 4.43 12.66 1.04
CA ILE A 126 3.19 12.04 1.54
C ILE A 126 2.63 12.84 2.73
N ALA A 127 3.49 13.26 3.67
CA ALA A 127 3.06 14.02 4.85
C ALA A 127 2.70 15.47 4.51
N ASN A 128 3.45 16.10 3.61
CA ASN A 128 3.41 17.52 3.29
C ASN A 128 3.19 17.73 1.79
N TYR A 129 2.03 17.30 1.29
CA TYR A 129 1.70 17.48 -0.11
C TYR A 129 1.62 18.96 -0.49
N ASN A 130 2.43 19.37 -1.47
CA ASN A 130 2.60 20.78 -1.86
C ASN A 130 1.69 21.23 -3.02
N GLY A 131 0.76 20.38 -3.45
CA GLY A 131 -0.14 20.68 -4.57
C GLY A 131 0.30 20.07 -5.91
N PRO A 132 -0.52 20.24 -6.96
CA PRO A 132 -0.40 19.48 -8.21
C PRO A 132 0.77 19.92 -9.10
N ASP A 133 1.30 21.12 -8.89
CA ASP A 133 2.42 21.70 -9.65
C ASP A 133 3.79 21.45 -8.97
N GLY A 134 3.78 20.90 -7.76
CA GLY A 134 4.98 20.51 -7.04
C GLY A 134 5.58 19.19 -7.54
N LYS A 135 6.81 18.89 -7.09
CA LYS A 135 7.35 17.52 -7.13
C LYS A 135 6.95 16.80 -5.82
N PRO A 136 6.76 15.47 -5.85
CA PRO A 136 6.73 14.57 -7.00
C PRO A 136 5.45 14.75 -7.83
N LYS A 137 5.44 14.14 -9.01
CA LYS A 137 4.27 14.15 -9.89
C LYS A 137 3.05 13.55 -9.18
N ASN A 138 1.87 14.06 -9.53
CA ASN A 138 0.62 13.81 -8.82
C ASN A 138 -0.03 12.45 -9.10
N GLY A 139 0.46 11.69 -10.09
CA GLY A 139 -0.10 10.40 -10.50
C GLY A 139 -0.07 9.40 -9.36
N PHE A 140 1.12 9.13 -8.83
CA PHE A 140 1.29 8.19 -7.71
C PHE A 140 0.49 8.64 -6.48
N LEU A 141 0.61 9.91 -6.07
CA LEU A 141 -0.06 10.42 -4.87
C LEU A 141 -1.59 10.33 -4.95
N GLN A 142 -2.19 10.55 -6.12
CA GLN A 142 -3.62 10.37 -6.32
C GLN A 142 -4.03 8.89 -6.17
N LEU A 143 -3.23 7.96 -6.70
CA LEU A 143 -3.53 6.52 -6.62
C LEU A 143 -3.57 6.02 -5.17
N ILE A 144 -2.77 6.60 -4.28
CA ILE A 144 -2.64 6.18 -2.87
C ILE A 144 -3.36 7.12 -1.88
N LEU A 145 -4.20 8.04 -2.37
CA LEU A 145 -4.92 8.98 -1.50
C LEU A 145 -5.86 8.22 -0.55
N GLU A 146 -5.70 8.45 0.75
CA GLU A 146 -6.38 7.72 1.82
C GLU A 146 -7.91 7.75 1.71
N GLY A 147 -8.48 8.94 1.56
CA GLY A 147 -9.92 9.17 1.52
C GLY A 147 -10.55 9.07 0.13
N ALA A 148 -9.86 8.54 -0.87
CA ALA A 148 -10.49 8.21 -2.15
C ALA A 148 -11.13 6.81 -2.05
N THR A 149 -12.46 6.73 -2.17
CA THR A 149 -13.20 5.44 -2.09
C THR A 149 -13.91 5.05 -3.38
N SER A 150 -13.95 5.96 -4.35
CA SER A 150 -14.55 5.73 -5.66
C SER A 150 -13.62 6.16 -6.79
N VAL A 151 -13.59 5.38 -7.86
CA VAL A 151 -12.89 5.70 -9.11
C VAL A 151 -13.77 5.32 -10.30
N GLY A 152 -13.71 6.12 -11.37
CA GLY A 152 -14.34 5.79 -12.64
C GLY A 152 -13.43 6.19 -13.78
N CYS A 153 -13.21 5.28 -14.72
CA CYS A 153 -12.27 5.47 -15.82
C CYS A 153 -12.95 5.33 -17.19
N ALA A 154 -12.33 5.91 -18.20
CA ALA A 154 -12.70 5.73 -19.60
C ALA A 154 -11.45 5.69 -20.47
N ALA A 155 -11.54 4.98 -21.59
CA ALA A 155 -10.48 4.90 -22.58
C ALA A 155 -11.03 5.18 -23.99
N LEU A 156 -10.21 5.77 -24.84
CA LEU A 156 -10.50 5.93 -26.27
C LEU A 156 -9.30 5.48 -27.08
N GLN A 157 -9.55 4.71 -28.14
CA GLN A 157 -8.54 4.25 -29.08
C GLN A 157 -8.77 4.82 -30.47
N GLN A 158 -7.69 5.13 -31.19
CA GLN A 158 -7.74 5.59 -32.59
C GLN A 158 -6.44 5.23 -33.32
N ALA A 159 -6.48 5.06 -34.64
CA ALA A 159 -5.28 4.90 -35.44
C ALA A 159 -4.80 6.25 -36.00
N LYS A 160 -3.56 6.63 -35.70
CA LYS A 160 -2.96 7.87 -36.21
C LYS A 160 -1.54 7.63 -36.69
N ASN A 161 -1.26 7.93 -37.96
CA ASN A 161 0.07 7.78 -38.57
C ASN A 161 0.69 6.37 -38.40
N GLY A 162 -0.15 5.32 -38.44
CA GLY A 162 0.28 3.93 -38.24
C GLY A 162 0.54 3.54 -36.78
N TRP A 163 0.09 4.35 -35.81
CA TRP A 163 0.13 4.05 -34.39
C TRP A 163 -1.29 3.84 -33.85
N LEU A 164 -1.48 2.82 -33.01
CA LEU A 164 -2.64 2.73 -32.13
C LEU A 164 -2.42 3.70 -30.97
N GLN A 165 -3.18 4.78 -30.94
CA GLN A 165 -3.21 5.72 -29.83
C GLN A 165 -4.28 5.31 -28.83
N THR A 166 -3.94 5.27 -27.54
CA THR A 166 -4.88 5.03 -26.43
C THR A 166 -4.80 6.21 -25.47
N PHE A 167 -5.94 6.88 -25.27
CA PHE A 167 -6.13 7.90 -24.25
C PHE A 167 -6.86 7.27 -23.07
N PHE A 168 -6.38 7.49 -21.85
CA PHE A 168 -6.95 6.88 -20.66
C PHE A 168 -7.08 7.92 -19.55
N THR A 169 -8.28 8.02 -19.00
CA THR A 169 -8.58 8.97 -17.92
C THR A 169 -9.27 8.24 -16.79
N CYS A 170 -8.82 8.46 -15.56
CA CYS A 170 -9.49 8.00 -14.34
C CYS A 170 -9.80 9.20 -13.44
N ASN A 171 -11.06 9.33 -13.07
CA ASN A 171 -11.53 10.30 -12.08
C ASN A 171 -11.69 9.62 -10.73
N PHE A 172 -11.24 10.28 -9.68
CA PHE A 172 -11.32 9.82 -8.30
C PHE A 172 -12.22 10.73 -7.50
N GLU A 173 -13.00 10.17 -6.60
CA GLU A 173 -13.93 10.89 -5.72
C GLU A 173 -13.31 12.16 -5.11
N ASN A 174 -12.08 12.02 -4.61
CA ASN A 174 -11.35 13.07 -3.93
C ASN A 174 -9.98 13.28 -4.59
N ALA A 175 -9.59 14.55 -4.72
CA ALA A 175 -8.24 14.96 -5.10
C ALA A 175 -7.36 15.21 -3.87
N PRO A 176 -6.04 14.99 -3.97
CA PRO A 176 -5.08 15.49 -2.99
C PRO A 176 -5.26 16.99 -2.71
N VAL A 177 -5.15 17.38 -1.44
CA VAL A 177 -5.32 18.77 -1.01
C VAL A 177 -4.01 19.26 -0.44
N ALA A 178 -3.48 20.36 -0.99
CA ALA A 178 -2.24 20.95 -0.51
C ALA A 178 -2.28 21.23 1.00
N GLY A 179 -1.19 20.90 1.70
CA GLY A 179 -1.09 21.01 3.16
C GLY A 179 -1.81 19.91 3.94
N LYS A 180 -2.42 18.92 3.27
CA LYS A 180 -2.93 17.70 3.92
C LYS A 180 -2.07 16.49 3.54
N PRO A 181 -1.92 15.51 4.43
CA PRO A 181 -1.23 14.28 4.09
C PRO A 181 -2.02 13.50 3.02
N ILE A 182 -1.29 12.76 2.17
CA ILE A 182 -1.87 11.84 1.20
C ILE A 182 -2.49 10.63 1.91
N PHE A 183 -1.82 10.13 2.95
CA PHE A 183 -2.39 9.19 3.90
C PHE A 183 -1.82 9.40 5.30
N THR A 184 -2.59 8.99 6.31
CA THR A 184 -2.19 9.05 7.70
C THR A 184 -1.29 7.86 8.01
N THR A 185 -0.16 8.09 8.67
CA THR A 185 0.80 7.02 9.02
C THR A 185 0.30 6.20 10.21
N ALA A 186 0.66 4.92 10.26
CA ALA A 186 0.33 3.99 11.33
C ALA A 186 1.48 3.05 11.66
N ASN A 187 1.41 2.40 12.82
CA ASN A 187 2.30 1.28 13.14
C ASN A 187 1.87 0.03 12.36
N THR A 188 0.57 -0.24 12.34
CA THR A 188 -0.02 -1.36 11.59
C THR A 188 -0.94 -0.86 10.50
N ALA A 189 -0.75 -1.36 9.28
CA ALA A 189 -1.59 -1.03 8.14
C ALA A 189 -3.07 -1.27 8.45
N GLY A 190 -3.91 -0.25 8.23
CA GLY A 190 -5.35 -0.33 8.47
C GLY A 190 -5.79 -0.25 9.94
N GLU A 191 -4.91 0.10 10.90
CA GLU A 191 -5.30 0.26 12.31
C GLU A 191 -6.31 1.39 12.55
N GLY A 192 -6.36 2.37 11.64
CA GLY A 192 -7.32 3.47 11.66
C GLY A 192 -8.65 3.16 10.97
N CYS A 193 -8.83 1.97 10.38
CA CYS A 193 -10.09 1.59 9.75
C CYS A 193 -11.21 1.45 10.80
N ILE A 194 -12.32 2.15 10.61
CA ILE A 194 -13.43 2.18 11.58
C ILE A 194 -14.36 1.00 11.34
N LEU A 195 -14.60 0.67 10.07
CA LEU A 195 -15.49 -0.44 9.69
C LEU A 195 -14.72 -1.70 9.30
N GLY A 196 -13.51 -1.85 9.83
CA GLY A 196 -12.64 -2.98 9.58
C GLY A 196 -11.90 -2.93 8.24
N LYS A 197 -10.98 -3.88 8.08
CA LYS A 197 -10.17 -4.02 6.87
C LYS A 197 -10.90 -4.82 5.80
N HIS A 198 -10.55 -4.59 4.54
CA HIS A 198 -11.09 -5.35 3.43
C HIS A 198 -10.58 -6.81 3.45
N PRO A 199 -11.41 -7.84 3.20
CA PRO A 199 -11.01 -9.24 3.36
C PRO A 199 -9.94 -9.71 2.35
N LYS A 200 -9.93 -9.18 1.13
CA LYS A 200 -8.90 -9.49 0.11
C LYS A 200 -7.70 -8.53 0.18
N HIS A 201 -7.96 -7.24 0.05
CA HIS A 201 -6.99 -6.17 0.24
C HIS A 201 -6.77 -5.86 1.73
N VAL A 202 -6.12 -6.79 2.45
CA VAL A 202 -6.03 -6.81 3.93
C VAL A 202 -5.36 -5.58 4.58
N HIS A 203 -4.69 -4.73 3.80
CA HIS A 203 -4.08 -3.47 4.28
C HIS A 203 -4.93 -2.23 3.99
N LEU A 204 -6.08 -2.39 3.35
CA LEU A 204 -7.03 -1.32 3.06
C LEU A 204 -8.26 -1.43 3.96
N CYS A 205 -8.94 -0.31 4.18
CA CYS A 205 -10.22 -0.28 4.87
C CYS A 205 -11.35 -0.81 3.99
N SER A 206 -12.38 -1.38 4.61
CA SER A 206 -13.52 -1.95 3.89
C SER A 206 -14.19 -0.96 2.93
N GLU A 207 -14.88 -1.47 1.90
CA GLU A 207 -15.66 -0.65 0.95
C GLU A 207 -16.78 0.17 1.62
N LYS A 208 -17.16 -0.19 2.86
CA LYS A 208 -18.19 0.49 3.62
C LYS A 208 -17.64 1.69 4.42
N GLU A 209 -16.32 1.82 4.50
CA GLU A 209 -15.62 2.82 5.31
C GLU A 209 -16.11 4.25 5.03
N ASN A 210 -16.28 5.05 6.08
CA ASN A 210 -16.87 6.39 5.96
C ASN A 210 -15.82 7.50 6.16
N TYR A 211 -15.57 8.27 5.10
CA TYR A 211 -14.66 9.43 5.18
C TYR A 211 -15.42 10.77 5.33
N GLY A 212 -16.75 10.76 5.20
CA GLY A 212 -17.61 11.95 5.20
C GLY A 212 -18.17 12.40 6.56
N GLN A 213 -17.95 11.65 7.64
CA GLN A 213 -18.42 11.98 9.00
C GLN A 213 -17.36 11.48 9.98
N HIS A 214 -16.70 12.40 10.70
CA HIS A 214 -15.56 12.13 11.59
C HIS A 214 -14.24 11.80 10.88
N SER A 215 -13.47 12.83 10.52
CA SER A 215 -12.07 12.79 10.92
C SER A 215 -12.08 12.76 12.45
N PRO A 216 -11.62 11.70 13.14
CA PRO A 216 -11.40 11.79 14.56
C PRO A 216 -10.49 12.99 14.76
N LYS A 217 -10.94 14.01 15.50
CA LYS A 217 -10.02 15.01 16.03
C LYS A 217 -9.00 14.21 16.81
N LEU A 218 -7.77 14.11 16.30
CA LEU A 218 -6.62 13.65 17.08
C LEU A 218 -6.65 14.47 18.38
N LYS A 219 -7.11 13.84 19.48
CA LYS A 219 -6.90 14.39 20.80
C LYS A 219 -5.41 14.26 21.05
N VAL A 220 -4.67 15.32 20.72
CA VAL A 220 -3.33 15.52 21.28
C VAL A 220 -3.52 15.63 22.79
N ARG A 221 -3.37 14.52 23.50
CA ARG A 221 -3.35 14.52 24.96
C ARG A 221 -1.97 15.02 25.38
N SER A 222 -1.92 16.28 25.81
CA SER A 222 -0.81 16.80 26.61
C SER A 222 -0.76 16.06 27.96
N LYS A 223 0.47 15.70 28.34
CA LYS A 223 0.93 14.85 29.46
C LYS A 223 0.18 14.98 30.79
N GLN A 224 0.00 13.86 31.51
CA GLN A 224 0.43 13.71 32.91
C GLN A 224 0.51 12.23 33.30
N ALA A 225 1.57 11.86 34.02
CA ALA A 225 1.86 10.50 34.49
C ALA A 225 0.94 10.10 35.64
N ASP A 226 0.43 8.86 35.62
CA ASP A 226 0.19 8.07 36.82
C ASP A 226 0.13 6.58 36.48
N SER A 227 0.52 5.75 37.44
CA SER A 227 1.03 4.38 37.31
C SER A 227 0.00 3.22 37.33
N ALA A 228 0.41 2.11 36.68
CA ALA A 228 0.02 0.68 36.81
C ALA A 228 -1.09 0.10 35.90
N PRO A 229 -1.12 -1.24 35.64
CA PRO A 229 -0.03 -2.21 35.43
C PRO A 229 -0.03 -2.77 33.98
N ALA A 230 1.05 -3.48 33.62
CA ALA A 230 1.33 -3.98 32.27
C ALA A 230 0.58 -5.29 31.94
N GLU A 231 0.03 -5.38 30.72
CA GLU A 231 -0.35 -6.64 30.05
C GLU A 231 0.45 -6.80 28.75
N GLU A 232 0.70 -8.07 28.42
CA GLU A 232 1.70 -8.61 27.49
C GLU A 232 1.84 -7.89 26.15
N SER A 233 3.09 -7.62 25.76
CA SER A 233 3.47 -7.12 24.45
C SER A 233 4.56 -8.01 23.87
N ALA A 234 4.27 -8.69 22.76
CA ALA A 234 5.28 -9.38 21.96
C ALA A 234 6.19 -8.34 21.28
N VAL A 235 7.50 -8.44 21.48
CA VAL A 235 8.50 -7.53 20.90
C VAL A 235 9.28 -8.29 19.82
N SER A 236 9.16 -7.89 18.56
CA SER A 236 10.05 -8.34 17.47
C SER A 236 11.20 -7.35 17.29
N PRO A 237 12.47 -7.76 17.37
CA PRO A 237 13.61 -6.86 17.15
C PRO A 237 13.96 -6.69 15.67
N ALA A 238 14.62 -5.58 15.36
CA ALA A 238 15.23 -5.31 14.06
C ALA A 238 16.51 -6.17 13.83
N ALA A 239 16.89 -6.36 12.57
CA ALA A 239 18.01 -7.20 12.16
C ALA A 239 19.36 -6.78 12.79
N GLY A 240 20.05 -7.74 13.41
CA GLY A 240 21.43 -7.61 13.90
C GLY A 240 21.62 -7.00 15.30
N GLY A 241 20.56 -6.94 16.13
CA GLY A 241 20.63 -6.45 17.50
C GLY A 241 20.57 -7.57 18.55
N GLU A 242 21.41 -7.46 19.59
CA GLU A 242 21.36 -8.28 20.81
C GLU A 242 20.09 -7.94 21.60
N THR A 243 19.32 -8.96 22.02
CA THR A 243 18.10 -8.75 22.81
C THR A 243 17.99 -9.69 24.00
N THR A 244 17.50 -9.16 25.12
CA THR A 244 17.21 -9.91 26.35
C THR A 244 15.69 -9.91 26.59
N PRO A 245 14.99 -11.04 26.47
CA PRO A 245 13.57 -11.14 26.76
C PRO A 245 13.25 -11.04 28.27
N ALA A 246 12.01 -10.65 28.60
CA ALA A 246 11.50 -10.74 29.96
C ALA A 246 11.16 -12.20 30.34
N ALA A 247 11.17 -12.51 31.65
CA ALA A 247 10.95 -13.86 32.18
C ALA A 247 9.61 -14.47 31.73
N GLY A 248 9.65 -15.69 31.18
CA GLY A 248 8.48 -16.47 30.78
C GLY A 248 7.89 -16.14 29.40
N GLY A 249 8.55 -15.29 28.59
CA GLY A 249 8.10 -14.97 27.23
C GLY A 249 8.72 -15.88 26.15
N GLU A 250 7.96 -16.12 25.08
CA GLU A 250 8.42 -16.81 23.86
C GLU A 250 9.01 -15.78 22.87
N THR A 251 10.19 -16.05 22.31
CA THR A 251 10.82 -15.13 21.33
C THR A 251 11.41 -15.84 20.12
N THR A 252 11.32 -15.19 18.97
CA THR A 252 11.94 -15.62 17.70
C THR A 252 12.89 -14.52 17.21
N PRO A 253 14.21 -14.73 17.24
CA PRO A 253 15.18 -13.75 16.75
C PRO A 253 15.17 -13.64 15.22
N ALA A 254 15.70 -12.53 14.68
CA ALA A 254 16.00 -12.40 13.26
C ALA A 254 17.28 -13.16 12.87
N ALA A 255 17.44 -13.50 11.59
CA ALA A 255 18.59 -14.26 11.08
C ALA A 255 19.94 -13.58 11.41
N GLY A 256 20.88 -14.36 11.97
CA GLY A 256 22.22 -13.90 12.36
C GLY A 256 22.30 -13.06 13.64
N GLY A 257 21.26 -13.05 14.48
CA GLY A 257 21.27 -12.39 15.78
C GLY A 257 21.67 -13.33 16.93
N GLU A 258 22.29 -12.78 17.97
CA GLU A 258 22.55 -13.43 19.26
C GLU A 258 21.42 -13.13 20.24
N THR A 259 20.96 -14.15 20.98
CA THR A 259 19.96 -13.96 22.05
C THR A 259 20.27 -14.76 23.30
N THR A 260 19.98 -14.15 24.46
CA THR A 260 20.03 -14.80 25.78
C THR A 260 18.63 -14.75 26.41
N PRO A 261 17.93 -15.89 26.53
CA PRO A 261 16.61 -15.95 27.15
C PRO A 261 16.68 -15.75 28.67
N ALA A 262 15.59 -15.27 29.28
CA ALA A 262 15.42 -15.28 30.74
C ALA A 262 14.99 -16.67 31.24
N ALA A 263 15.19 -16.96 32.53
CA ALA A 263 14.89 -18.26 33.14
C ALA A 263 13.43 -18.72 32.86
N GLY A 264 13.28 -19.95 32.38
CA GLY A 264 11.98 -20.56 32.05
C GLY A 264 11.31 -20.07 30.76
N GLY A 265 12.01 -19.34 29.89
CA GLY A 265 11.54 -18.96 28.56
C GLY A 265 11.84 -20.03 27.49
N GLU A 266 11.05 -20.02 26.41
CA GLU A 266 11.23 -20.88 25.24
C GLU A 266 11.70 -20.03 24.05
N THR A 267 12.73 -20.48 23.34
CA THR A 267 13.28 -19.72 22.19
C THR A 267 13.59 -20.61 21.00
N THR A 268 13.20 -20.13 19.82
CA THR A 268 13.53 -20.74 18.52
C THR A 268 14.46 -19.79 17.76
N PRO A 269 15.75 -20.13 17.55
CA PRO A 269 16.68 -19.30 16.80
C PRO A 269 16.33 -19.27 15.30
N ALA A 270 16.70 -18.18 14.60
CA ALA A 270 16.69 -18.14 13.14
C ALA A 270 17.98 -18.76 12.54
N VAL A 271 17.96 -19.07 11.24
CA VAL A 271 19.10 -19.65 10.50
C VAL A 271 20.38 -18.84 10.73
N GLY A 272 21.44 -19.51 11.20
CA GLY A 272 22.76 -18.92 11.47
C GLY A 272 22.86 -18.03 12.71
N GLY A 273 21.89 -18.08 13.62
CA GLY A 273 21.97 -17.40 14.92
C GLY A 273 22.59 -18.26 16.02
N GLU A 274 23.15 -17.60 17.03
CA GLU A 274 23.70 -18.22 18.25
C GLU A 274 22.76 -17.98 19.44
N THR A 275 22.56 -19.02 20.27
CA THR A 275 21.74 -18.89 21.48
C THR A 275 22.36 -19.58 22.70
N THR A 276 22.28 -18.90 23.84
CA THR A 276 22.67 -19.42 25.15
C THR A 276 21.44 -19.44 26.06
N PRO A 277 20.85 -20.61 26.38
CA PRO A 277 19.67 -20.70 27.24
C PRO A 277 20.00 -20.40 28.72
N ALA A 278 19.04 -19.84 29.47
CA ALA A 278 19.12 -19.74 30.92
C ALA A 278 18.66 -21.04 31.63
N THR A 279 18.95 -21.16 32.93
CA THR A 279 18.57 -22.31 33.77
C THR A 279 17.07 -22.64 33.63
N GLY A 280 16.76 -23.88 33.21
CA GLY A 280 15.40 -24.39 33.05
C GLY A 280 14.65 -23.90 31.80
N GLY A 281 15.32 -23.31 30.82
CA GLY A 281 14.75 -23.00 29.51
C GLY A 281 14.87 -24.17 28.52
N GLU A 282 14.00 -24.18 27.51
CA GLU A 282 14.01 -25.15 26.40
C GLU A 282 14.38 -24.43 25.09
N THR A 283 15.24 -25.07 24.28
CA THR A 283 15.62 -24.53 22.97
C THR A 283 15.58 -25.58 21.86
N THR A 284 15.08 -25.14 20.70
CA THR A 284 15.07 -25.91 19.45
C THR A 284 15.87 -25.15 18.39
N PRO A 285 17.08 -25.57 18.01
CA PRO A 285 17.90 -24.88 17.01
C PRO A 285 17.29 -24.94 15.61
N ALA A 286 17.49 -23.89 14.79
CA ALA A 286 17.28 -23.94 13.34
C ALA A 286 18.53 -24.47 12.61
N ALA A 287 18.38 -24.88 11.34
CA ALA A 287 19.48 -25.40 10.53
C ALA A 287 20.66 -24.40 10.44
N GLY A 288 21.86 -24.83 10.82
CA GLY A 288 23.09 -24.03 10.81
C GLY A 288 23.28 -23.10 12.02
N GLY A 289 22.47 -23.22 13.08
CA GLY A 289 22.69 -22.50 14.34
C GLY A 289 23.55 -23.28 15.34
N GLU A 290 24.22 -22.54 16.24
CA GLU A 290 25.01 -23.10 17.35
C GLU A 290 24.30 -22.86 18.69
N THR A 291 24.36 -23.86 19.58
CA THR A 291 23.76 -23.79 20.91
C THR A 291 24.69 -24.31 22.01
N THR A 292 24.73 -23.58 23.13
CA THR A 292 25.45 -23.97 24.35
C THR A 292 24.46 -24.05 25.52
N PRO A 293 24.09 -25.25 26.03
CA PRO A 293 23.12 -25.38 27.11
C PRO A 293 23.67 -24.95 28.48
N ALA A 294 22.85 -24.30 29.31
CA ALA A 294 23.13 -24.10 30.74
C ALA A 294 22.64 -25.28 31.60
N ALA A 295 23.15 -25.38 32.83
CA ALA A 295 22.78 -26.45 33.77
C ALA A 295 21.26 -26.55 33.97
N GLY A 296 20.68 -27.71 33.62
CA GLY A 296 19.24 -27.99 33.76
C GLY A 296 18.34 -27.52 32.61
N GLY A 297 18.90 -27.06 31.48
CA GLY A 297 18.13 -26.84 30.24
C GLY A 297 18.06 -28.10 29.36
N GLU A 298 16.98 -28.24 28.59
CA GLU A 298 16.81 -29.32 27.60
C GLU A 298 17.00 -28.79 26.17
N THR A 299 17.72 -29.55 25.34
CA THR A 299 17.93 -29.22 23.92
C THR A 299 17.49 -30.37 23.03
N THR A 300 16.74 -30.04 21.97
CA THR A 300 16.36 -31.00 20.93
C THR A 300 17.17 -30.75 19.66
N PRO A 301 18.04 -31.66 19.20
CA PRO A 301 18.88 -31.41 18.03
C PRO A 301 18.07 -31.35 16.72
N ALA A 302 18.33 -30.33 15.89
CA ALA A 302 17.84 -30.25 14.52
C ALA A 302 18.94 -30.57 13.49
N ALA A 303 18.55 -31.01 12.30
CA ALA A 303 19.48 -31.40 11.24
C ALA A 303 20.38 -30.23 10.80
N GLY A 304 21.70 -30.36 11.06
CA GLY A 304 22.72 -29.39 10.65
C GLY A 304 23.02 -28.28 11.67
N GLY A 305 22.56 -28.38 12.92
CA GLY A 305 23.03 -27.53 14.03
C GLY A 305 24.15 -28.19 14.83
N GLU A 306 25.03 -27.40 15.44
CA GLU A 306 26.07 -27.88 16.36
C GLU A 306 25.68 -27.61 17.83
N THR A 307 25.91 -28.61 18.68
CA THR A 307 25.64 -28.54 20.13
C THR A 307 26.94 -28.76 20.90
N THR A 308 27.36 -27.79 21.71
CA THR A 308 28.53 -27.95 22.58
C THR A 308 28.09 -28.43 23.96
N PRO A 309 28.63 -29.54 24.50
CA PRO A 309 28.26 -30.02 25.84
C PRO A 309 28.68 -29.04 26.94
N ALA A 310 27.85 -28.87 27.97
CA ALA A 310 28.20 -28.05 29.14
C ALA A 310 29.44 -28.63 29.85
N ALA A 311 30.40 -27.76 30.19
CA ALA A 311 31.48 -28.13 31.10
C ALA A 311 30.91 -28.34 32.50
N GLY A 312 31.19 -29.51 33.10
CA GLY A 312 30.76 -29.86 34.46
C GLY A 312 31.46 -29.07 35.55
#